data_AF-A0AAV8UL11-F1
#
_entry.id   AF-A0AAV8UL11-F1
#
_cell.length_a   1.000
_cell.length_b   1.000
_cell.length_c   1.000
_cell.angle_alpha   90.00
_cell.angle_beta   90.00
_cell.angle_gamma   90.00
#
_symmetry.space_group_name_H-M   'P 1'
#
loop_
_entity.id
_entity.type
_entity.pdbx_description
1 polymer ?
#
loop_
_entity_poly.entity_id
_entity_poly.type
_entity_poly.pdbx_seq_one_letter_code
_entity_poly.pdbx_strand_id
1 'polypeptide(L)' 'MRALILLLKSLGFCAEVGELDEMAKSKNHTAHNQSYKAHRNGIKKPLRHRHPSRKCMDAKFLRNQKFAVKGNKRS' A
#
# COMPACT_ATOMS: atom_id res chain seq x y z
N MET A 1 45.23 -23.03 -46.70
CA MET A 1 45.58 -22.44 -45.39
C MET A 1 44.44 -21.69 -44.70
N ARG A 2 43.49 -21.05 -45.41
CA ARG A 2 42.30 -20.42 -44.78
C ARG A 2 41.11 -21.35 -44.54
N ALA A 3 41.04 -22.50 -45.21
CA ALA A 3 39.91 -23.43 -45.09
C ALA A 3 39.98 -24.36 -43.85
N LEU A 4 41.14 -24.50 -43.22
CA LEU A 4 41.33 -25.38 -42.05
C LEU A 4 40.97 -24.72 -40.71
N ILE A 5 40.92 -23.38 -40.66
CA ILE A 5 40.56 -22.60 -39.45
C ILE A 5 39.04 -22.63 -39.19
N LEU A 6 38.22 -22.97 -40.20
CA LEU A 6 36.76 -23.06 -40.05
C LEU A 6 36.26 -24.44 -39.58
N LEU A 7 37.11 -25.47 -39.59
CA LEU A 7 36.68 -26.85 -39.29
C LEU A 7 36.97 -27.30 -37.84
N LEU A 8 37.49 -26.40 -37.02
CA LEU A 8 37.86 -26.62 -35.63
C LEU A 8 37.40 -25.37 -34.83
N LYS A 9 36.16 -25.14 -34.33
CA LYS A 9 35.07 -26.03 -33.89
C LYS A 9 35.51 -27.32 -33.21
N SER A 10 36.80 -27.47 -32.91
CA SER A 10 37.29 -28.39 -31.92
C SER A 10 37.24 -27.68 -30.58
N LEU A 11 36.28 -28.13 -29.78
CA LEU A 11 36.59 -28.49 -28.40
C LEU A 11 37.04 -27.30 -27.52
N GLY A 12 36.09 -26.41 -27.27
CA GLY A 12 36.03 -25.53 -26.11
C GLY A 12 34.56 -25.19 -25.92
N PHE A 13 33.77 -26.09 -25.34
CA PHE A 13 33.55 -26.10 -23.89
C PHE A 13 33.30 -24.67 -23.37
N CYS A 14 32.06 -24.23 -23.48
CA CYS A 14 31.27 -23.96 -22.29
C CYS A 14 29.82 -23.90 -22.73
N ALA A 15 29.10 -24.97 -22.43
CA ALA A 15 27.68 -24.87 -22.20
C ALA A 15 27.43 -23.82 -21.10
N GLU A 16 26.27 -23.17 -21.18
CA GLU A 16 25.43 -22.97 -20.00
C GLU A 16 26.09 -22.31 -18.79
N VAL A 17 25.88 -21.01 -18.65
CA VAL A 17 25.11 -20.48 -17.52
C VAL A 17 24.52 -19.16 -17.98
N GLY A 18 23.20 -19.02 -17.86
CA GLY A 18 22.63 -17.68 -17.79
C GLY A 18 23.37 -16.96 -16.67
N GLU A 19 23.98 -15.82 -16.99
CA GLU A 19 24.34 -14.81 -16.00
C GLU A 19 23.01 -14.34 -15.38
N LEU A 20 22.47 -15.15 -14.47
CA LEU A 20 21.55 -14.70 -13.45
C LEU A 20 22.42 -13.83 -12.55
N ASP A 21 22.57 -12.57 -12.98
CA ASP A 21 23.06 -11.46 -12.18
C ASP A 21 22.42 -11.62 -10.80
N GLU A 22 23.20 -12.10 -9.84
CA GLU A 22 22.81 -12.28 -8.45
C GLU A 22 22.21 -10.94 -8.03
N MET A 23 20.89 -10.91 -7.85
CA MET A 23 20.14 -9.69 -7.58
C MET A 23 20.78 -8.99 -6.38
N ALA A 24 21.58 -7.95 -6.66
CA ALA A 24 22.30 -7.23 -5.63
C ALA A 24 21.27 -6.75 -4.60
N LYS A 25 21.38 -7.25 -3.36
CA LYS A 25 20.33 -7.09 -2.35
C LYS A 25 20.00 -5.60 -2.18
N SER A 26 18.77 -5.22 -2.53
CA SER A 26 18.25 -3.88 -2.31
C SER A 26 17.75 -3.71 -0.87
N LYS A 27 17.52 -2.47 -0.43
CA LYS A 27 17.03 -2.20 0.93
C LYS A 27 15.58 -2.67 1.07
N ASN A 28 15.33 -3.62 1.98
CA ASN A 28 14.02 -4.25 2.15
C ASN A 28 12.92 -3.32 2.72
N HIS A 29 13.28 -2.24 3.42
CA HIS A 29 12.32 -1.30 4.00
C HIS A 29 12.94 0.07 4.29
N THR A 30 12.17 1.16 4.13
CA THR A 30 12.58 2.50 4.56
C THR A 30 11.40 3.36 5.01
N ALA A 31 11.53 3.96 6.20
CA ALA A 31 10.65 5.02 6.69
C ALA A 31 11.18 6.43 6.35
N HIS A 32 12.29 6.52 5.61
CA HIS A 32 12.85 7.80 5.20
C HIS A 32 11.85 8.55 4.30
N ASN A 33 11.78 9.87 4.45
CA ASN A 33 10.89 10.76 3.69
C ASN A 33 9.37 10.57 3.92
N GLN A 34 8.94 9.63 4.78
CA GLN A 34 7.51 9.44 5.06
C GLN A 34 6.93 10.65 5.81
N SER A 35 7.61 11.10 6.86
CA SER A 35 7.21 12.28 7.64
C SER A 35 7.20 13.53 6.77
N TYR A 36 8.23 13.74 5.95
CA TYR A 36 8.29 14.89 5.05
C TYR A 36 7.08 14.92 4.12
N LYS A 37 6.76 13.82 3.44
CA LYS A 37 5.57 13.71 2.57
C LYS A 37 4.26 13.94 3.32
N ALA A 38 4.11 13.37 4.53
CA ALA A 38 2.92 13.57 5.36
C ALA A 38 2.72 15.05 5.75
N HIS A 39 3.82 15.78 5.99
CA HIS A 39 3.78 17.20 6.33
C HIS A 39 3.66 18.13 5.10
N ARG A 40 4.00 17.70 3.88
CA ARG A 40 3.82 18.51 2.64
C ARG A 40 2.37 18.96 2.43
N ASN A 41 1.40 18.08 2.68
CA ASN A 41 -0.04 18.40 2.62
C ASN A 41 -0.63 18.76 4.00
N GLY A 42 0.15 18.54 5.06
CA GLY A 42 -0.23 18.74 6.46
C GLY A 42 -1.16 17.64 6.98
N ILE A 43 -0.85 17.12 8.17
CA ILE A 43 -1.71 16.16 8.89
C ILE A 43 -2.91 16.93 9.48
N LYS A 44 -4.09 16.76 8.88
CA LYS A 44 -5.30 17.47 9.31
C LYS A 44 -5.92 16.80 10.53
N LYS A 45 -6.34 17.62 11.50
CA LYS A 45 -7.15 17.15 12.63
C LYS A 45 -8.59 16.90 12.17
N PRO A 46 -9.30 15.91 12.74
CA PRO A 46 -10.71 15.69 12.42
C PRO A 46 -11.53 16.93 12.80
N LEU A 47 -12.49 17.28 11.95
CA LEU A 47 -13.37 18.41 12.19
C LEU A 47 -14.33 18.11 13.36
N ARG A 48 -14.49 19.06 14.28
CA ARG A 48 -15.44 18.97 15.39
C ARG A 48 -16.80 19.51 14.94
N HIS A 49 -17.81 18.64 14.89
CA HIS A 49 -19.20 19.04 14.68
C HIS A 49 -19.94 19.20 16.01
N ARG A 50 -20.97 20.05 16.06
CA ARG A 50 -21.84 20.20 17.24
C ARG A 50 -22.50 18.89 17.66
N HIS A 51 -22.85 18.05 16.68
CA HIS A 51 -23.43 16.73 16.90
C HIS A 51 -22.59 15.66 16.20
N PRO A 52 -22.05 14.67 16.93
CA PRO A 52 -21.29 13.57 16.34
C PRO A 52 -22.20 12.55 15.64
N SER A 53 -21.60 11.64 14.87
CA SER A 53 -22.34 10.53 14.27
C SER A 53 -22.89 9.57 15.34
N ARG A 54 -24.14 9.14 15.19
CA ARG A 54 -24.79 8.14 16.06
C ARG A 54 -24.56 6.68 15.61
N LYS A 55 -23.57 6.45 14.72
CA LYS A 55 -23.25 5.12 14.19
C LYS A 55 -22.66 4.26 15.32
N CYS A 56 -23.06 2.99 15.40
CA CYS A 56 -22.64 2.06 16.45
C CYS A 56 -23.08 2.43 17.89
N MET A 57 -24.01 3.38 18.07
CA MET A 57 -24.66 3.58 19.36
C MET A 57 -25.62 2.42 19.66
N ASP A 58 -25.90 2.19 20.94
CA ASP A 58 -26.81 1.13 21.39
C ASP A 58 -28.16 1.19 20.64
N ALA A 59 -28.57 0.04 20.11
CA ALA A 59 -29.78 -0.09 19.33
C ALA A 59 -31.03 0.22 20.18
N LYS A 60 -31.03 -0.09 21.47
CA LYS A 60 -32.16 0.21 22.37
C LYS A 60 -32.31 1.71 22.57
N PHE A 61 -31.21 2.42 22.82
CA PHE A 61 -31.18 3.89 22.87
C PHE A 61 -31.69 4.54 21.58
N LEU A 62 -31.24 4.08 20.40
CA LEU A 62 -31.66 4.64 19.11
C LEU A 62 -33.16 4.42 18.84
N ARG A 63 -33.71 3.26 19.21
CA ARG A 63 -35.15 2.97 19.09
C ARG A 63 -35.96 3.92 19.97
N ASN A 64 -35.55 4.12 21.23
CA ASN A 64 -36.23 5.04 22.14
C ASN A 64 -36.17 6.49 21.64
N GLN A 65 -34.98 6.95 21.23
CA GLN A 65 -34.79 8.31 20.71
C GLN A 65 -35.68 8.59 19.49
N LYS A 66 -35.87 7.61 18.59
CA LYS A 66 -36.77 7.73 17.43
C LYS A 66 -38.21 8.01 17.85
N PHE A 67 -38.72 7.31 18.86
CA PHE A 67 -40.09 7.51 19.34
C PHE A 67 -40.26 8.83 20.10
N ALA A 68 -39.30 9.19 20.96
CA ALA A 68 -39.31 10.45 21.69
C ALA A 68 -39.35 11.66 20.73
N VAL A 69 -38.47 11.69 19.73
CA VAL A 69 -38.46 12.76 18.71
C VAL A 69 -39.77 12.81 17.92
N LYS A 70 -40.41 11.67 17.64
CA LYS A 70 -41.72 11.63 16.97
C LYS A 70 -42.84 12.22 17.85
N GLY A 71 -42.78 12.00 19.16
CA GLY A 71 -43.73 12.57 20.12
C GLY A 71 -43.61 14.09 20.23
N ASN A 72 -42.39 14.59 20.34
CA ASN A 72 -42.09 16.01 20.55
C ASN A 72 -42.37 16.91 19.33
N LYS A 73 -42.63 16.34 18.15
CA LYS A 73 -42.95 17.10 16.93
C LYS A 73 -44.45 17.37 16.75
N ARG A 74 -45.31 16.81 17.62
CA ARG A 74 -46.78 16.93 17.54
C ARG A 74 -47.35 17.99 18.50
N SER A 75 -46.52 18.55 19.36
CA SER A 75 -46.79 19.74 20.18
C SER A 75 -46.40 21.02 19.43
#